data_AF-A0A2E8ITT6-F1
#
_entry.id   AF-A0A2E8ITT6-F1
#
_cell.length_a   1.000
_cell.length_b   1.000
_cell.length_c   1.000
_cell.angle_alpha   90.00
_cell.angle_beta   90.00
_cell.angle_gamma   90.00
#
_symmetry.space_group_name_H-M   'P 1'
#
loop_
_entity.id
_entity.type
_entity.pdbx_description
1 polymer ?
#
loop_
_entity_poly.entity_id
_entity_poly.type
_entity_poly.pdbx_seq_one_letter_code
_entity_poly.pdbx_strand_id
1 'polypeptide(L)'
;MTALKKYERLECIGLWRSNPAAQRREVILSFGKATLVLTDTQNRALSHWSLAAVEIQKGKSGQATLRPGFDAEESIEIDDRTMLDALLKVKKEISQSAPHPGKLRLILAIALITILSILSLFLGPQAITSYAGKILQNTKQLQLSEEIEQRIGQLAGPYCETPEGKSAA
;
A
#
# COMPACT_ATOMS: atom_id res chain seq x y z
N MET A 1 -13.28 17.54 -6.47
CA MET A 1 -13.52 18.61 -7.46
C MET A 1 -13.51 17.95 -8.83
N THR A 2 -14.63 17.92 -9.55
CA THR A 2 -14.71 17.34 -10.90
C THR A 2 -14.63 18.43 -11.97
N ALA A 3 -14.20 18.05 -13.18
CA ALA A 3 -13.89 18.88 -14.35
C ALA A 3 -14.92 19.97 -14.79
N LEU A 4 -16.10 20.06 -14.19
CA LEU A 4 -17.25 20.84 -14.64
C LEU A 4 -17.39 22.24 -13.98
N LYS A 5 -16.31 22.92 -13.59
CA LYS A 5 -16.41 24.31 -13.07
C LYS A 5 -16.87 25.34 -14.13
N LYS A 6 -16.81 25.00 -15.41
CA LYS A 6 -17.09 25.92 -16.53
C LYS A 6 -18.55 25.97 -16.97
N TYR A 7 -19.38 25.01 -16.56
CA TYR A 7 -20.77 24.90 -17.01
C TYR A 7 -21.69 24.76 -15.80
N GLU A 8 -22.75 25.56 -15.77
CA GLU A 8 -23.78 25.49 -14.72
C GLU A 8 -24.54 24.15 -14.77
N ARG A 9 -24.76 23.65 -16.00
CA ARG A 9 -25.32 22.34 -16.30
C ARG A 9 -24.86 21.94 -17.70
N LEU A 10 -24.36 20.71 -17.88
CA LEU A 10 -23.97 20.19 -19.19
C LEU A 10 -24.94 19.08 -19.58
N GLU A 11 -25.67 19.28 -20.67
CA GLU A 11 -26.63 18.32 -21.21
C GLU A 11 -26.44 18.14 -22.70
N CYS A 12 -26.71 16.95 -23.20
CA CYS A 12 -26.75 16.68 -24.63
C CYS A 12 -27.84 15.66 -24.95
N ILE A 13 -28.21 15.60 -26.23
CA ILE A 13 -29.12 14.57 -26.73
C ILE A 13 -28.27 13.37 -27.16
N GLY A 14 -28.79 12.18 -26.91
CA GLY A 14 -28.22 10.93 -27.41
C GLY A 14 -29.29 9.91 -27.73
N LEU A 15 -28.90 8.87 -28.46
CA LEU A 15 -29.76 7.75 -28.82
C LEU A 15 -29.48 6.59 -27.87
N TRP A 16 -30.38 6.37 -26.92
CA TRP A 16 -30.29 5.28 -25.96
C TRP A 16 -30.99 4.03 -26.44
N ARG A 17 -30.42 2.89 -26.05
CA ARG A 17 -30.97 1.57 -26.27
C ARG A 17 -30.78 0.74 -24.99
N SER A 18 -31.86 0.13 -24.49
CA SER A 18 -31.82 -0.69 -23.26
C SER A 18 -31.16 -2.06 -23.46
N ASN A 19 -31.38 -2.70 -24.60
CA ASN A 19 -30.73 -3.97 -24.98
C ASN A 19 -30.44 -3.96 -26.49
N PRO A 20 -29.57 -4.83 -27.03
CA PRO A 20 -29.20 -4.79 -28.45
C PRO A 20 -30.38 -4.85 -29.44
N ALA A 21 -31.50 -5.48 -29.06
CA ALA A 21 -32.71 -5.60 -29.88
C ALA A 21 -33.71 -4.43 -29.72
N ALA A 22 -33.55 -3.57 -28.72
CA ALA A 22 -34.47 -2.49 -28.43
C ALA A 22 -34.36 -1.39 -29.48
N GLN A 23 -35.47 -0.68 -29.68
CA GLN A 23 -35.50 0.51 -30.51
C GLN A 23 -34.64 1.62 -29.88
N ARG A 24 -33.91 2.34 -30.73
CA ARG A 24 -33.21 3.57 -30.31
C ARG A 24 -34.25 4.63 -29.94
N ARG A 25 -34.09 5.24 -28.78
CA ARG A 25 -34.93 6.33 -28.29
C ARG A 25 -34.06 7.53 -28.00
N GLU A 26 -34.54 8.72 -28.35
CA GLU A 26 -33.86 9.96 -27.96
C GLU A 26 -33.98 10.16 -26.46
N VAL A 27 -32.85 10.46 -25.83
CA VAL A 27 -32.75 10.77 -24.41
C VAL A 27 -31.89 12.00 -24.22
N ILE A 28 -32.18 12.75 -23.17
CA ILE A 28 -31.36 13.85 -22.70
C ILE A 28 -30.42 13.28 -21.63
N LEU A 29 -29.12 13.39 -21.89
CA LEU A 29 -28.08 13.03 -20.95
C LEU A 29 -27.72 14.27 -20.14
N SER A 30 -27.88 14.18 -18.82
CA SER A 30 -27.51 15.23 -17.89
C SER A 30 -26.27 14.84 -17.11
N PHE A 31 -25.24 15.67 -17.17
CA PHE A 31 -23.99 15.45 -16.45
C PHE A 31 -24.09 15.93 -14.99
N GLY A 32 -24.00 15.01 -14.04
CA GLY A 32 -23.99 15.30 -12.60
C GLY A 32 -22.58 15.38 -12.00
N LYS A 33 -22.47 15.36 -10.68
CA LYS A 33 -21.16 15.40 -9.99
C LYS A 33 -20.35 14.12 -10.16
N ALA A 34 -21.02 12.96 -10.08
CA ALA A 34 -20.43 11.62 -10.18
C ALA A 34 -21.30 10.65 -11.01
N THR A 35 -22.40 11.15 -11.56
CA THR A 35 -23.43 10.36 -12.23
C THR A 35 -23.78 10.98 -13.57
N LEU A 36 -24.14 10.14 -14.52
CA LEU A 36 -24.76 10.51 -15.79
C LEU A 36 -26.22 10.08 -15.70
N VAL A 37 -27.14 11.03 -15.80
CA VAL A 37 -28.59 10.76 -15.70
C VAL A 37 -29.18 10.79 -17.09
N LEU A 38 -29.93 9.76 -17.45
CA LEU A 38 -30.66 9.68 -18.71
C LEU A 38 -32.11 10.04 -18.45
N THR A 39 -32.62 11.01 -19.19
CA THR A 39 -34.02 11.44 -19.10
C THR A 39 -34.70 11.36 -20.47
N ASP A 40 -35.97 11.01 -20.50
CA ASP A 40 -36.81 11.09 -21.69
C ASP A 40 -37.15 12.57 -22.01
N THR A 41 -37.68 12.82 -23.20
CA THR A 41 -38.22 14.13 -23.66
C THR A 41 -39.27 14.73 -22.71
N GLN A 42 -39.97 13.89 -21.93
CA GLN A 42 -40.92 14.30 -20.89
C GLN A 42 -40.26 14.51 -19.52
N ASN A 43 -38.92 14.61 -19.48
CA ASN A 43 -38.11 14.80 -18.27
C ASN A 43 -38.26 13.67 -17.22
N ARG A 44 -38.64 12.47 -17.67
CA ARG A 44 -38.72 11.27 -16.81
C ARG A 44 -37.36 10.58 -16.78
N ALA A 45 -36.84 10.31 -15.60
CA ALA A 45 -35.58 9.57 -15.44
C ALA A 45 -35.76 8.12 -15.92
N LEU A 46 -34.94 7.72 -16.90
CA LEU A 46 -34.92 6.38 -17.47
C LEU A 46 -33.88 5.50 -16.79
N SER A 47 -32.65 6.01 -16.65
CA SER A 47 -31.54 5.28 -16.04
C SER A 47 -30.54 6.26 -15.41
N HIS A 48 -29.76 5.75 -14.45
CA HIS A 48 -28.66 6.48 -13.83
C HIS A 48 -27.40 5.64 -13.95
N TRP A 49 -26.33 6.24 -14.45
CA TRP A 49 -25.04 5.58 -14.62
C TRP A 49 -23.98 6.25 -13.75
N SER A 50 -23.10 5.47 -13.15
CA SER A 50 -21.93 5.99 -12.45
C SER A 50 -20.87 6.41 -13.45
N LEU A 51 -20.41 7.66 -13.42
CA LEU A 51 -19.37 8.17 -14.34
C LEU A 51 -18.06 7.38 -14.24
N ALA A 52 -17.79 6.78 -13.08
CA ALA A 52 -16.60 5.96 -12.88
C ALA A 52 -16.63 4.63 -13.65
N ALA A 53 -17.83 4.10 -13.92
CA ALA A 53 -18.03 2.84 -14.61
C ALA A 53 -18.29 3.01 -16.12
N VAL A 54 -18.58 4.24 -16.57
CA VAL A 54 -18.90 4.48 -17.98
C VAL A 54 -17.71 4.17 -18.89
N GLU A 55 -17.97 3.28 -19.83
CA GLU A 55 -17.07 2.98 -20.93
C GLU A 55 -17.43 3.84 -22.13
N ILE A 56 -16.40 4.39 -22.77
CA ILE A 56 -16.52 5.32 -23.88
C ILE A 56 -15.80 4.69 -25.06
N GLN A 57 -16.56 4.30 -26.08
CA GLN A 57 -16.03 3.80 -27.34
C GLN A 57 -16.18 4.89 -28.40
N LYS A 58 -15.06 5.40 -28.93
CA LYS A 58 -15.09 6.39 -30.00
C LYS A 58 -15.52 5.71 -31.31
N GLY A 59 -16.58 6.21 -31.90
CA GLY A 59 -17.10 5.81 -33.20
C GLY A 59 -16.47 6.61 -34.35
N LYS A 60 -17.09 6.52 -35.52
CA LYS A 60 -16.68 7.27 -36.72
C LYS A 60 -17.29 8.68 -36.69
N SER A 61 -16.65 9.62 -37.37
CA SER A 61 -17.19 10.96 -37.64
C SER A 61 -17.57 11.83 -36.43
N GLY A 62 -17.05 11.54 -35.22
CA GLY A 62 -17.34 12.32 -34.01
C GLY A 62 -18.34 11.66 -33.05
N GLN A 63 -18.99 10.59 -33.48
CA GLN A 63 -19.89 9.81 -32.63
C GLN A 63 -19.12 9.04 -31.56
N ALA A 64 -19.72 8.88 -30.39
CA ALA A 64 -19.22 8.02 -29.33
C ALA A 64 -20.35 7.17 -28.76
N THR A 65 -20.05 5.90 -28.51
CA THR A 65 -20.93 4.97 -27.83
C THR A 65 -20.53 4.87 -26.37
N LEU A 66 -21.46 5.14 -25.48
CA LEU A 66 -21.33 5.04 -24.03
C LEU A 66 -22.02 3.76 -23.54
N ARG A 67 -21.39 3.06 -22.60
CA ARG A 67 -21.96 1.87 -21.91
C ARG A 67 -21.77 2.01 -20.40
N PRO A 68 -22.71 1.55 -19.55
CA PRO A 68 -22.58 1.66 -18.09
C PRO A 68 -21.60 0.66 -17.47
N GLY A 69 -20.92 -0.14 -18.29
CA GLY A 69 -19.87 -1.08 -17.92
C GLY A 69 -19.59 -2.05 -19.07
N PHE A 70 -18.59 -2.92 -18.91
CA PHE A 70 -18.17 -3.90 -19.92
C PHE A 70 -19.32 -4.86 -20.33
N ASP A 71 -19.97 -5.45 -19.33
CA ASP A 71 -21.01 -6.48 -19.49
C ASP A 71 -22.43 -5.91 -19.65
N ALA A 72 -22.58 -4.59 -19.66
CA ALA A 72 -23.89 -3.97 -19.75
C ALA A 72 -24.45 -4.01 -21.18
N GLU A 73 -25.69 -4.44 -21.34
CA GLU A 73 -26.39 -4.44 -22.62
C GLU A 73 -26.85 -3.04 -23.08
N GLU A 74 -26.99 -2.10 -22.14
CA GLU A 74 -27.40 -0.74 -22.43
C GLU A 74 -26.31 0.04 -23.17
N SER A 75 -26.70 0.83 -24.16
CA SER A 75 -25.80 1.72 -24.88
C SER A 75 -26.43 3.07 -25.20
N ILE A 76 -25.62 4.13 -25.19
CA ILE A 76 -26.03 5.44 -25.70
C ILE A 76 -25.07 5.87 -26.80
N GLU A 77 -25.60 6.28 -27.94
CA GLU A 77 -24.83 6.94 -28.99
C GLU A 77 -24.97 8.46 -28.82
N ILE A 78 -23.86 9.19 -28.71
CA ILE A 78 -23.81 10.66 -28.65
C ILE A 78 -22.94 11.21 -29.79
N ASP A 79 -23.27 12.41 -30.29
CA ASP A 79 -22.47 13.13 -31.30
C ASP A 79 -21.96 14.50 -30.78
N ASP A 80 -22.21 14.79 -29.50
CA ASP A 80 -21.78 16.04 -28.88
C ASP A 80 -20.31 15.95 -28.43
N ARG A 81 -19.44 16.72 -29.11
CA ARG A 81 -18.00 16.80 -28.82
C ARG A 81 -17.71 17.39 -27.45
N THR A 82 -18.48 18.38 -27.01
CA THR A 82 -18.29 19.04 -25.71
C THR A 82 -18.62 18.08 -24.58
N MET A 83 -19.72 17.32 -24.71
CA MET A 83 -20.07 16.26 -23.76
C MET A 83 -19.00 15.17 -23.73
N LEU A 84 -18.53 14.72 -24.90
CA LEU A 84 -17.50 13.69 -25.00
C LEU A 84 -16.19 14.11 -24.33
N ASP A 85 -15.73 15.34 -24.57
CA ASP A 85 -14.51 15.87 -23.96
C ASP A 85 -14.64 16.02 -22.44
N ALA A 86 -15.82 16.44 -21.95
CA ALA A 86 -16.11 16.51 -20.52
C ALA A 86 -16.06 15.11 -19.86
N LEU A 87 -16.68 14.11 -20.48
CA LEU A 87 -16.67 12.72 -20.02
C LEU A 87 -15.24 12.16 -19.97
N LEU A 88 -14.44 12.37 -21.03
CA LEU A 88 -13.05 11.91 -21.08
C LEU A 88 -12.18 12.58 -20.02
N LYS A 89 -12.39 13.87 -19.76
CA LYS A 89 -11.66 14.61 -18.74
C LYS A 89 -11.98 14.09 -17.34
N VAL A 90 -13.25 13.87 -17.03
CA VAL A 90 -13.65 13.30 -15.74
C VAL A 90 -13.14 11.87 -15.57
N LYS A 91 -13.23 11.03 -16.61
CA LYS A 91 -12.66 9.67 -16.57
C LYS A 91 -11.15 9.69 -16.27
N LYS A 92 -10.42 10.64 -16.84
CA LYS A 92 -8.99 10.85 -16.58
C LYS A 92 -8.71 11.34 -15.15
N GLU A 93 -9.58 12.16 -14.57
CA GLU A 93 -9.46 12.61 -13.17
C GLU A 93 -9.77 11.47 -12.18
N ILE A 94 -10.79 10.66 -12.48
CA ILE A 94 -11.17 9.49 -11.68
C ILE A 94 -10.07 8.42 -11.72
N SER A 95 -9.52 8.11 -12.90
CA SER A 95 -8.45 7.11 -13.02
C SER A 95 -7.16 7.52 -12.32
N GLN A 96 -6.83 8.82 -12.32
CA GLN A 96 -5.68 9.34 -11.56
C GLN A 96 -5.89 9.27 -10.04
N SER A 97 -7.13 9.45 -9.59
CA SER A 97 -7.47 9.38 -8.16
C SER A 97 -7.69 7.96 -7.66
N ALA A 98 -7.69 6.97 -8.56
CA ALA A 98 -7.85 5.57 -8.18
C ALA A 98 -6.66 5.15 -7.27
N PRO A 99 -6.92 4.59 -6.08
CA PRO A 99 -5.85 4.05 -5.25
C PRO A 99 -5.14 2.96 -6.06
N HIS A 100 -3.81 3.02 -6.10
CA HIS A 100 -2.98 2.00 -6.73
C HIS A 100 -2.50 1.02 -5.63
N PRO A 101 -3.30 0.01 -5.26
CA PRO A 101 -2.94 -0.94 -4.21
C PRO A 101 -1.71 -1.73 -4.66
N GLY A 102 -0.60 -1.55 -3.96
CA GLY A 102 0.61 -2.34 -4.19
C GLY A 102 1.87 -1.68 -3.65
N LYS A 103 2.03 -0.38 -3.88
CA LYS A 103 3.25 0.34 -3.49
C LYS A 103 3.45 0.39 -1.98
N LEU A 104 2.37 0.63 -1.21
CA LEU A 104 2.46 0.74 0.24
C LEU A 104 2.85 -0.59 0.91
N ARG A 105 2.30 -1.71 0.42
CA ARG A 105 2.64 -3.05 0.94
C ARG A 105 4.10 -3.39 0.68
N LEU A 106 4.63 -3.00 -0.47
CA LEU A 106 6.03 -3.20 -0.84
C LEU A 106 6.98 -2.31 -0.03
N ILE A 107 6.63 -1.03 0.15
CA ILE A 107 7.39 -0.11 1.03
C ILE A 107 7.44 -0.64 2.46
N LEU A 108 6.31 -1.10 3.00
CA LEU A 108 6.24 -1.65 4.35
C LEU A 108 7.07 -2.93 4.49
N ALA A 109 7.02 -3.82 3.49
CA ALA A 109 7.84 -5.03 3.48
C ALA A 109 9.34 -4.71 3.45
N ILE A 110 9.78 -3.77 2.61
CA ILE A 110 11.19 -3.33 2.55
C ILE A 110 11.60 -2.69 3.88
N ALA A 111 10.78 -1.81 4.45
CA ALA A 111 11.07 -1.18 5.73
C ALA A 111 11.27 -2.22 6.84
N LEU A 112 10.40 -3.23 6.93
CA LEU A 112 10.51 -4.31 7.91
C LEU A 112 11.80 -5.12 7.74
N ILE A 113 12.15 -5.50 6.50
CA ILE A 113 13.39 -6.23 6.20
C ILE A 113 14.62 -5.40 6.59
N THR A 114 14.57 -4.10 6.31
CA THR A 114 15.68 -3.17 6.60
C THR A 114 15.90 -3.04 8.10
N ILE A 115 14.83 -2.89 8.89
CA ILE A 115 14.88 -2.83 10.36
C ILE A 115 15.46 -4.12 10.94
N LEU A 116 14.97 -5.28 10.49
CA LEU A 116 15.47 -6.58 10.97
C LEU A 116 16.96 -6.77 10.64
N SER A 117 17.39 -6.36 9.45
CA SER A 117 18.80 -6.44 9.04
C SER A 117 19.71 -5.56 9.90
N ILE A 118 19.30 -4.30 10.15
CA ILE A 118 20.03 -3.38 11.04
C ILE A 118 20.11 -3.94 12.45
N LEU A 119 18.99 -4.45 12.99
CA LEU A 119 18.94 -5.02 14.32
C LEU A 119 19.86 -6.25 14.43
N SER A 120 19.86 -7.12 13.43
CA SER A 120 20.75 -8.29 13.41
C SER A 120 22.24 -7.90 13.38
N LEU A 121 22.60 -6.88 12.59
CA LEU A 121 23.98 -6.40 12.46
C LEU A 121 24.49 -5.68 13.71
N PHE A 122 23.63 -4.89 14.38
CA PHE A 122 24.04 -4.12 15.56
C PHE A 122 23.89 -4.90 16.88
N LEU A 123 22.82 -5.67 17.07
CA LEU A 123 22.58 -6.40 18.33
C LEU A 123 23.24 -7.78 18.35
N GLY A 124 23.41 -8.44 17.20
CA GLY A 124 24.03 -9.76 17.11
C GLY A 124 25.42 -9.82 17.75
N PRO A 125 26.37 -8.93 17.38
CA PRO A 125 27.72 -8.97 17.94
C PRO A 125 27.76 -8.68 19.44
N GLN A 126 26.89 -7.80 19.93
CA GLN A 126 26.85 -7.40 21.35
C GLN A 126 26.28 -8.50 22.25
N ALA A 127 25.33 -9.31 21.74
CA ALA A 127 24.80 -10.44 22.48
C ALA A 127 25.84 -11.58 22.60
N ILE A 128 26.61 -11.84 21.54
CA ILE A 128 27.62 -12.90 21.52
C ILE A 128 28.80 -12.57 22.47
N THR A 129 29.21 -11.31 22.54
CA THR A 129 30.29 -10.89 23.46
C THR A 129 29.85 -10.92 24.93
N SER A 130 28.58 -10.62 25.22
CA SER A 130 28.04 -10.71 26.59
C SER A 130 28.03 -12.15 27.14
N TYR A 131 27.96 -13.16 26.27
CA TYR A 131 28.02 -14.57 26.64
C TYR A 131 29.45 -15.11 26.79
N ALA A 132 30.39 -14.63 25.96
CA ALA A 132 31.79 -15.02 26.05
C ALA A 132 32.44 -14.58 27.39
N GLY A 133 32.00 -13.44 27.95
CA GLY A 133 32.46 -12.98 29.26
C GLY A 133 31.96 -13.82 30.44
N LYS A 134 30.74 -14.37 30.37
CA LYS A 134 30.15 -15.15 31.46
C LYS A 134 30.61 -16.60 31.54
N ILE A 135 31.03 -17.19 30.42
CA ILE A 135 31.40 -18.62 30.38
C ILE A 135 32.90 -18.85 30.67
N LEU A 136 33.77 -17.85 30.50
CA LEU A 136 35.22 -18.07 30.63
C LEU A 136 35.82 -17.88 32.04
N GLN A 137 35.07 -17.36 33.02
CA GLN A 137 35.64 -16.91 34.29
C GLN A 137 35.54 -17.89 35.47
N ASN A 138 34.64 -18.88 35.43
CA ASN A 138 34.45 -19.79 36.58
C ASN A 138 35.36 -21.01 36.60
N THR A 139 35.93 -21.43 35.47
CA THR A 139 36.77 -22.65 35.41
C THR A 139 38.26 -22.38 35.41
N LYS A 140 38.71 -21.16 35.09
CA LYS A 140 40.15 -20.83 35.08
C LYS A 140 40.71 -20.26 36.39
N GLN A 141 39.88 -19.77 37.31
CA GLN A 141 40.39 -19.25 38.57
C GLN A 141 40.76 -20.37 39.56
N LEU A 142 40.05 -21.50 39.57
CA LEU A 142 40.32 -22.58 40.53
C LEU A 142 41.57 -23.41 40.17
N GLN A 143 41.85 -23.63 38.88
CA GLN A 143 43.03 -24.40 38.48
C GLN A 143 44.35 -23.61 38.63
N LEU A 144 44.32 -22.28 38.57
CA LEU A 144 45.52 -21.47 38.74
C LEU A 144 45.97 -21.38 40.20
N SER A 145 45.05 -21.56 41.15
CA SER A 145 45.35 -21.47 42.59
C SER A 145 46.17 -22.67 43.09
N GLU A 146 45.83 -23.88 42.67
CA GLU A 146 46.53 -25.11 43.13
C GLU A 146 47.97 -25.18 42.62
N GLU A 147 48.22 -24.76 41.38
CA GLU A 147 49.56 -24.86 40.76
C GLU A 147 50.51 -23.76 41.26
N ILE A 148 49.97 -22.59 41.63
CA ILE A 148 50.75 -21.51 42.24
C ILE A 148 51.10 -21.83 43.70
N GLU A 149 50.18 -22.46 44.47
CA GLU A 149 50.47 -22.87 45.86
C GLU A 149 51.63 -23.87 45.94
N GLN A 150 51.67 -24.87 45.05
CA GLN A 150 52.76 -25.86 45.07
C GLN A 150 54.12 -25.27 44.70
N ARG A 151 54.17 -24.32 43.74
CA ARG A 151 55.44 -23.68 43.35
C ARG A 151 55.96 -22.69 44.39
N ILE A 152 55.07 -21.97 45.09
CA ILE A 152 55.49 -21.05 46.16
C ILE A 152 56.01 -21.84 47.37
N GLY A 153 55.36 -22.95 47.74
CA GLY A 153 55.83 -23.80 48.85
C GLY A 153 57.22 -24.41 48.62
N GLN A 154 57.59 -24.71 47.37
CA GLN A 154 58.91 -25.26 47.04
C GLN A 154 60.05 -24.21 47.09
N LEU A 155 59.77 -22.92 46.90
CA LEU A 155 60.78 -21.86 46.97
C LEU A 155 60.83 -21.11 48.31
N ALA A 156 59.69 -20.99 49.02
CA ALA A 156 59.56 -20.12 50.20
C ALA A 156 59.55 -20.88 51.55
N GLY A 157 59.44 -22.21 51.55
CA GLY A 157 59.30 -23.03 52.75
C GLY A 157 57.84 -23.26 53.16
N PRO A 158 57.59 -24.10 54.20
CA PRO A 158 56.22 -24.47 54.61
C PRO A 158 55.42 -23.25 55.09
N TYR A 159 54.12 -23.22 54.76
CA TYR A 159 53.21 -22.17 55.23
C TYR A 159 53.12 -22.17 56.76
N CYS A 160 53.06 -20.99 57.36
CA CYS A 160 52.84 -20.85 58.80
C CYS A 160 51.39 -21.26 59.12
N GLU A 161 51.21 -22.44 59.73
CA GLU A 161 49.88 -22.94 60.13
C GLU A 161 49.35 -22.33 61.44
N THR A 162 50.06 -21.36 62.02
CA THR A 162 49.64 -20.69 63.24
C THR A 162 48.36 -19.87 63.02
N PRO A 163 47.53 -19.68 64.06
CA PRO A 163 46.28 -18.91 63.95
C PRO A 163 46.49 -17.49 63.41
N GLU A 164 47.63 -16.88 63.75
CA GLU A 164 48.04 -15.54 63.33
C GLU A 164 48.43 -15.49 61.84
N GLY A 165 48.99 -16.57 61.29
CA GLY A 165 49.38 -16.68 59.88
C GLY A 165 48.20 -16.79 58.92
N LYS A 166 47.11 -17.44 59.34
CA LYS A 166 45.89 -17.58 58.52
C LYS A 166 45.05 -16.32 58.44
N SER A 167 45.23 -15.37 59.36
CA SER A 167 44.52 -14.08 59.36
C SER A 167 45.17 -12.98 58.51
N ALA A 168 46.35 -13.22 57.95
CA ALA A 168 47.11 -12.24 57.17
C ALA A 168 47.07 -12.47 55.64
N ALA A 169 46.42 -13.55 55.18
CA ALA A 169 46.21 -13.87 53.76
C ALA A 169 44.80 -13.48 53.32
#